data_AF-A0A268EKK9-F1
#
_entry.id   AF-A0A268EKK9-F1
#
_cell.length_a   1.000
_cell.length_b   1.000
_cell.length_c   1.000
_cell.angle_alpha   90.00
_cell.angle_beta   90.00
_cell.angle_gamma   90.00
#
_symmetry.space_group_name_H-M   'P 1'
#
loop_
_entity.id
_entity.type
_entity.pdbx_description
1 polymer ?
#
loop_
_entity_poly.entity_id
_entity_poly.type
_entity_poly.pdbx_seq_one_letter_code
_entity_poly.pdbx_strand_id
1 'polypeptide(L)' 'MWYPIVKRYYDNQHPLYTDDSLKTFVVAKMITPEEYQQITGIKYVA' A
#
# COMPACT_ATOMS: atom_id res chain seq x y z
N MET A 1 12.54 3.84 2.73
CA MET A 1 11.73 2.62 2.49
C MET A 1 10.37 2.82 3.13
N TRP A 2 9.34 3.18 2.35
CA TRP A 2 8.00 3.43 2.92
C TRP A 2 7.23 2.14 3.18
N TYR A 3 7.55 1.06 2.48
CA TYR A 3 6.93 -0.25 2.62
C TYR A 3 6.66 -0.71 4.07
N PRO A 4 7.65 -0.80 4.98
CA PRO A 4 7.40 -1.27 6.36
C PRO A 4 6.48 -0.34 7.15
N ILE A 5 6.48 0.96 6.82
CA ILE A 5 5.61 1.97 7.43
C ILE A 5 4.17 1.75 6.92
N VAL A 6 4.00 1.71 5.60
CA VAL A 6 2.69 1.51 4.95
C VAL A 6 2.07 0.18 5.37
N LYS A 7 2.86 -0.90 5.36
CA LYS A 7 2.42 -2.23 5.81
C LYS A 7 1.94 -2.20 7.25
N ARG A 8 2.72 -1.60 8.17
CA ARG A 8 2.33 -1.48 9.57
C ARG A 8 1.02 -0.72 9.75
N TYR A 9 0.82 0.40 9.06
CA TYR A 9 -0.42 1.16 9.18
C TYR A 9 -1.62 0.44 8.57
N TYR A 10 -1.42 -0.26 7.45
CA TYR A 10 -2.44 -1.10 6.83
C TYR A 10 -2.83 -2.29 7.73
N ASP A 11 -1.85 -3.01 8.29
CA ASP A 11 -2.08 -4.12 9.25
C ASP A 11 -2.81 -3.66 10.52
N ASN A 12 -2.56 -2.42 10.97
CA ASN A 12 -3.28 -1.82 12.09
C ASN A 12 -4.67 -1.29 11.70
N GLN A 13 -5.13 -1.56 10.48
CA GLN A 13 -6.41 -1.09 9.93
C GLN A 13 -6.60 0.42 10.07
N HIS A 14 -5.53 1.19 9.89
CA HIS A 14 -5.58 2.64 10.00
C HIS A 14 -6.56 3.18 8.94
N PRO A 15 -7.53 4.05 9.29
CA PRO A 15 -8.61 4.47 8.39
C PRO A 15 -8.13 5.20 7.11
N LEU A 16 -6.88 5.67 7.11
CA LEU A 16 -6.23 6.34 5.97
C LEU A 16 -5.34 5.41 5.11
N TYR A 17 -5.22 4.13 5.48
CA TYR A 17 -4.42 3.13 4.78
C TYR A 17 -5.35 2.02 4.28
N THR A 18 -6.23 2.39 3.36
CA THR A 18 -7.09 1.44 2.65
C THR A 18 -6.47 1.02 1.32
N ASP A 19 -7.04 -0.01 0.68
CA ASP A 19 -6.58 -0.48 -0.64
C ASP A 19 -6.50 0.64 -1.67
N ASP A 20 -7.38 1.63 -1.58
CA ASP A 20 -7.43 2.77 -2.50
C ASP A 20 -6.34 3.82 -2.18
N SER A 21 -6.12 4.09 -0.88
CA SER A 21 -5.00 4.92 -0.43
C SER A 21 -3.66 4.32 -0.83
N LEU A 22 -3.53 2.98 -0.76
CA LEU A 22 -2.32 2.28 -1.17
C LEU A 22 -2.05 2.39 -2.68
N LYS A 23 -3.07 2.45 -3.54
CA LYS A 23 -2.86 2.74 -4.97
C LYS A 23 -2.25 4.12 -5.18
N THR A 24 -2.70 5.11 -4.41
CA THR A 24 -2.13 6.47 -4.45
C THR A 24 -0.66 6.47 -4.02
N PHE A 25 -0.28 5.66 -3.03
CA PHE A 25 1.12 5.49 -2.61
C PHE A 25 1.99 4.83 -3.69
N VAL A 26 1.43 3.94 -4.52
CA VAL A 26 2.12 3.39 -5.70
C VAL A 26 2.38 4.50 -6.74
N VAL A 27 1.36 5.30 -7.06
CA VAL A 27 1.49 6.44 -8.01
C VAL A 27 2.47 7.48 -7.51
N ALA A 28 2.47 7.77 -6.21
CA ALA A 28 3.40 8.68 -5.54
C ALA A 28 4.83 8.13 -5.40
N LYS A 29 5.10 6.91 -5.92
CA LYS A 29 6.39 6.21 -5.82
C LYS A 29 6.88 5.99 -4.39
N MET A 30 5.95 5.92 -3.43
CA MET A 30 6.28 5.59 -2.04
C MET A 30 6.50 4.08 -1.92
N ILE A 31 5.64 3.28 -2.55
CA ILE A 31 5.74 1.82 -2.64
C ILE A 31 5.66 1.37 -4.11
N THR A 32 6.11 0.16 -4.42
CA THR A 32 5.99 -0.44 -5.74
C THR A 32 4.65 -1.19 -5.92
N PRO A 33 4.23 -1.50 -7.16
CA PRO A 33 3.07 -2.36 -7.42
C PRO A 33 3.18 -3.75 -6.78
N GLU A 34 4.41 -4.28 -6.68
CA GLU A 34 4.69 -5.57 -6.05
C GLU A 34 4.49 -5.48 -4.54
N GLU A 35 4.99 -4.41 -3.93
CA GLU A 35 4.80 -4.11 -2.50
C GLU A 35 3.32 -3.88 -2.15
N TYR A 36 2.57 -3.19 -3.03
CA TYR A 36 1.12 -3.05 -2.91
C TYR A 36 0.43 -4.41 -2.83
N GLN A 37 0.78 -5.31 -3.76
CA GLN A 37 0.21 -6.65 -3.81
C GLN A 37 0.62 -7.49 -2.58
N GLN A 38 1.82 -7.28 -2.03
CA GLN A 38 2.24 -7.94 -0.80
C GLN A 38 1.47 -7.44 0.44
N ILE A 39 1.09 -6.16 0.49
CA ILE A 39 0.35 -5.60 1.64
C ILE A 39 -1.13 -5.96 1.56
N THR A 40 -1.75 -5.77 0.40
CA THR A 40 -3.20 -5.90 0.21
C THR A 40 -3.63 -7.30 -0.21
N GLY A 41 -2.72 -8.10 -0.77
CA GLY A 41 -3.06 -9.35 -1.47
C GLY A 41 -3.72 -9.14 -2.84
N ILE A 42 -3.98 -7.89 -3.24
CA ILE A 42 -4.68 -7.53 -4.47
C ILE A 42 -3.64 -7.20 -5.54
N LYS A 43 -3.80 -7.78 -6.74
CA LYS A 43 -2.95 -7.42 -7.88
C LYS A 43 -3.18 -5.94 -8.23
N TYR A 44 -2.12 -5.15 -8.24
CA TYR A 44 -2.21 -3.76 -8.68
C TYR A 44 -2.58 -3.72 -10.17
N VAL A 45 -3.71 -3.06 -10.48
CA VAL A 45 -4.14 -2.74 -11.84
C VAL A 45 -4.13 -1.22 -11.93
N ALA A 46 -3.25 -0.70 -12.80
CA ALA A 46 -3.02 0.73 -12.97
C ALA A 46 -4.21 1.43 -13.65
#